data_AF-A0A520D8Q6-F1
#
_entry.id   AF-A0A520D8Q6-F1
#
_cell.length_a   1.000
_cell.length_b   1.000
_cell.length_c   1.000
_cell.angle_alpha   90.00
_cell.angle_beta   90.00
_cell.angle_gamma   90.00
#
_symmetry.space_group_name_H-M   'P 1'
#
loop_
_entity.id
_entity.type
_entity.pdbx_description
1 polymer ?
#
loop_
_entity_poly.entity_id
_entity_poly.type
_entity_poly.pdbx_seq_one_letter_code
_entity_poly.pdbx_strand_id
1 'polypeptide(L)'
;ANKNTLKDIKVLIMSYANMKPLSADFHVELTKWIKNGGVLLYYGNDNDPFQNVKEWWNSNGNTFKAPSEHLFGLLGVPSSQSGGIYDVGKGKVYLVRKDPKELIMKANGDEDFMSTVRKAYENDAKAGNLILKNNFVLERGPFLIAAVLDESQSKLPLKLEGTFIDLFNPSLPIVNTKTVQPNTQAYLFDVNKVENRSKPQVLAAAARVTNEVSSKKSYQFIAKSPAKTNNMMRILLANKPQRITANSNGKEISLTKNEWDENSKTLLLGFENFSEGVNVNISW
;
A
#
# COMPACT_ATOMS: atom_id res chain seq x y z
N ALA A 1 8.88 19.75 9.86
CA ALA A 1 8.61 18.46 9.18
C ALA A 1 7.76 17.55 10.09
N ASN A 2 6.96 16.64 9.53
CA ASN A 2 6.27 15.62 10.32
C ASN A 2 7.32 14.69 10.96
N LYS A 3 7.30 14.56 12.29
CA LYS A 3 8.32 13.79 13.06
C LYS A 3 8.37 12.31 12.67
N ASN A 4 7.30 11.79 12.05
CA ASN A 4 7.22 10.40 11.61
C ASN A 4 7.77 10.16 10.20
N THR A 5 8.12 11.20 9.42
CA THR A 5 8.48 11.03 8.01
C THR A 5 9.70 10.12 7.80
N LEU A 6 10.71 10.23 8.66
CA LEU A 6 11.93 9.40 8.59
C LEU A 6 11.88 8.20 9.55
N LYS A 7 10.78 8.04 10.28
CA LYS A 7 10.61 6.94 11.22
C LYS A 7 10.61 5.61 10.45
N ASP A 8 11.31 4.62 10.99
CA ASP A 8 11.43 3.26 10.45
C ASP A 8 12.16 3.13 9.09
N ILE A 9 12.52 4.25 8.44
CA ILE A 9 13.41 4.26 7.27
C ILE A 9 14.80 3.77 7.68
N LYS A 10 15.31 2.75 6.98
CA LYS A 10 16.65 2.18 7.21
C LYS A 10 17.72 2.87 6.36
N VAL A 11 17.41 3.05 5.09
CA VAL A 11 18.24 3.76 4.11
C VAL A 11 17.34 4.73 3.36
N LEU A 12 17.71 6.00 3.30
CA LEU A 12 17.03 7.00 2.47
C LEU A 12 17.80 7.14 1.16
N ILE A 13 17.14 6.89 0.04
CA ILE A 13 17.68 7.15 -1.29
C ILE A 13 17.04 8.45 -1.79
N MET A 14 17.86 9.41 -2.20
CA MET A 14 17.44 10.78 -2.47
C MET A 14 18.17 11.34 -3.68
N SER A 15 17.48 12.20 -4.43
CA SER A 15 18.06 13.04 -5.46
C SER A 15 17.34 14.39 -5.48
N TYR A 16 18.06 15.45 -5.83
CA TYR A 16 17.45 16.74 -6.19
C TYR A 16 17.41 17.00 -7.70
N ALA A 17 17.59 15.96 -8.53
CA ALA A 17 17.35 16.09 -9.96
C ALA A 17 15.88 16.46 -10.21
N ASN A 18 15.66 17.60 -10.89
CA ASN A 18 14.35 18.18 -11.25
C ASN A 18 13.45 18.64 -10.08
N MET A 19 13.52 18.02 -8.90
CA MET A 19 12.71 18.39 -7.73
C MET A 19 13.59 18.86 -6.58
N LYS A 20 13.24 20.02 -6.01
CA LYS A 20 14.05 20.71 -4.99
C LYS A 20 13.38 20.66 -3.62
N PRO A 21 14.15 20.66 -2.52
CA PRO A 21 13.60 20.72 -1.18
C PRO A 21 12.87 22.06 -0.96
N LEU A 22 11.71 22.02 -0.30
CA LEU A 22 10.85 23.20 -0.13
C LEU A 22 11.45 24.26 0.82
N SER A 23 12.34 23.87 1.74
CA SER A 23 13.02 24.80 2.65
C SER A 23 14.31 24.21 3.24
N ALA A 24 15.13 25.08 3.85
CA ALA A 24 16.34 24.69 4.56
C ALA A 24 16.07 23.78 5.79
N ASP A 25 14.90 23.89 6.42
CA ASP A 25 14.53 23.10 7.61
C ASP A 25 14.52 21.60 7.34
N PHE A 26 14.22 21.18 6.11
CA PHE A 26 14.30 19.78 5.72
C PHE A 26 15.73 19.24 5.87
N HIS A 27 16.75 20.05 5.56
CA HIS A 27 18.14 19.65 5.71
C HIS A 27 18.56 19.57 7.17
N VAL A 28 18.02 20.44 8.04
CA VAL A 28 18.27 20.40 9.48
C VAL A 28 17.75 19.10 10.07
N GLU A 29 16.50 18.73 9.77
CA GLU A 29 15.90 17.48 10.27
C GLU A 29 16.57 16.24 9.68
N LEU A 30 16.92 16.26 8.38
CA LEU A 30 17.67 15.18 7.75
C LEU A 30 19.07 15.02 8.36
N THR A 31 19.76 16.13 8.63
CA THR A 31 21.07 16.11 9.29
C THR A 31 20.98 15.50 10.69
N LYS A 32 19.95 15.85 11.46
CA LYS A 32 19.71 15.24 12.78
C LYS A 32 19.46 13.73 12.66
N TRP A 33 18.68 13.29 11.70
CA TRP A 33 18.41 11.86 11.48
C TRP A 33 19.68 11.10 11.10
N ILE A 34 20.49 11.62 10.16
CA ILE A 34 21.76 11.02 9.75
C ILE A 34 22.73 10.96 10.94
N LYS A 35 22.95 12.06 11.65
CA LYS A 35 23.85 12.09 12.82
C LYS A 35 23.45 11.09 13.91
N ASN A 36 22.18 10.70 13.98
CA ASN A 36 21.65 9.71 14.91
C ASN A 36 21.60 8.26 14.36
N GLY A 37 22.24 7.98 13.23
CA GLY A 37 22.37 6.62 12.68
C GLY A 37 21.65 6.39 11.36
N GLY A 38 20.98 7.41 10.81
CA GLY A 38 20.39 7.33 9.47
C GLY A 38 21.45 7.14 8.37
N VAL A 39 21.13 6.36 7.35
CA VAL A 39 21.99 6.15 6.19
C VAL A 39 21.37 6.81 4.96
N LEU A 40 22.10 7.75 4.36
CA LEU A 40 21.67 8.48 3.17
C LEU A 40 22.46 8.04 1.93
N LEU A 41 21.75 7.72 0.85
CA LEU A 41 22.28 7.60 -0.51
C LEU A 41 21.80 8.79 -1.33
N TYR A 42 22.70 9.73 -1.61
CA TYR A 42 22.43 10.87 -2.48
C TYR A 42 22.93 10.59 -3.90
N TYR A 43 22.02 10.67 -4.87
CA TYR A 43 22.34 10.63 -6.30
C TYR A 43 22.07 11.99 -6.94
N GLY A 44 23.08 12.58 -7.56
CA GLY A 44 22.88 13.77 -8.39
C GLY A 44 24.16 14.50 -8.75
N ASN A 45 24.21 15.00 -9.98
CA ASN A 45 25.26 15.90 -10.44
C ASN A 45 24.96 17.37 -10.10
N ASP A 46 23.74 17.67 -9.66
CA ASP A 46 23.28 19.02 -9.32
C ASP A 46 23.51 20.02 -10.47
N ASN A 47 23.30 19.58 -11.71
CA ASN A 47 23.52 20.36 -12.93
C ASN A 47 22.23 20.58 -13.74
N ASP A 48 21.07 20.21 -13.19
CA ASP A 48 19.79 20.43 -13.85
C ASP A 48 19.40 21.92 -13.86
N PRO A 49 18.58 22.38 -14.81
CA PRO A 49 18.25 23.81 -14.95
C PRO A 49 17.61 24.44 -13.71
N PHE A 50 16.92 23.65 -12.88
CA PHE A 50 16.24 24.16 -11.68
C PHE A 50 17.21 24.52 -10.54
N GLN A 51 18.51 24.23 -10.66
CA GLN A 51 19.50 24.66 -9.66
C GLN A 51 19.68 26.19 -9.67
N ASN A 52 19.48 26.81 -10.83
CA ASN A 52 19.69 28.24 -11.06
C ASN A 52 18.43 29.10 -10.84
N VAL A 53 17.28 28.48 -10.54
CA VAL A 53 16.07 29.27 -10.22
C VAL A 53 16.26 29.99 -8.88
N LYS A 54 15.73 31.20 -8.78
CA LYS A 54 15.82 32.00 -7.56
C LYS A 54 14.97 31.36 -6.46
N GLU A 55 15.63 30.83 -5.45
CA GLU A 55 15.04 30.03 -4.38
C GLU A 55 15.81 30.20 -3.06
N TRP A 56 15.35 29.55 -1.99
CA TRP A 56 15.90 29.73 -0.64
C TRP A 56 17.42 29.48 -0.53
N TRP A 57 17.99 28.60 -1.36
CA TRP A 57 19.42 28.24 -1.30
C TRP A 57 20.33 29.25 -1.99
N ASN A 58 19.81 30.12 -2.86
CA ASN A 58 20.60 31.14 -3.57
C ASN A 58 20.02 32.56 -3.42
N SER A 59 19.18 32.75 -2.41
CA SER A 59 18.54 34.02 -2.06
C SER A 59 18.74 34.35 -0.59
N ASN A 60 18.39 35.58 -0.20
CA ASN A 60 18.36 36.04 1.20
C ASN A 60 19.70 35.83 1.94
N GLY A 61 20.82 36.10 1.24
CA GLY A 61 22.18 35.97 1.78
C GLY A 61 22.84 34.62 1.55
N ASN A 62 22.10 33.61 1.11
CA ASN A 62 22.69 32.35 0.67
C ASN A 62 23.24 32.45 -0.75
N THR A 63 24.37 31.79 -1.00
CA THR A 63 25.06 31.79 -2.30
C THR A 63 25.35 30.37 -2.78
N PHE A 64 24.60 29.37 -2.33
CA PHE A 64 24.78 27.98 -2.74
C PHE A 64 24.39 27.83 -4.21
N LYS A 65 25.17 27.07 -4.98
CA LYS A 65 24.87 26.75 -6.37
C LYS A 65 23.75 25.73 -6.51
N ALA A 66 23.60 24.88 -5.50
CA ALA A 66 22.57 23.87 -5.41
C ALA A 66 22.15 23.71 -3.94
N PRO A 67 20.89 23.33 -3.62
CA PRO A 67 20.49 23.12 -2.24
C PRO A 67 21.26 21.98 -1.57
N SER A 68 21.76 21.00 -2.35
CA SER A 68 22.63 19.94 -1.83
C SER A 68 23.89 20.48 -1.17
N GLU A 69 24.46 21.61 -1.64
CA GLU A 69 25.62 22.22 -1.00
C GLU A 69 25.31 22.67 0.44
N HIS A 70 24.10 23.20 0.68
CA HIS A 70 23.64 23.52 2.03
C HIS A 70 23.53 22.25 2.89
N LEU A 71 22.95 21.18 2.35
CA LEU A 71 22.84 19.90 3.07
C LEU A 71 24.24 19.34 3.43
N PHE A 72 25.16 19.28 2.47
CA PHE A 72 26.50 18.75 2.69
C PHE A 72 27.32 19.62 3.64
N GLY A 73 27.15 20.94 3.60
CA GLY A 73 27.72 21.85 4.59
C GLY A 73 27.28 21.52 6.02
N LEU A 74 25.99 21.26 6.25
CA LEU A 74 25.47 20.87 7.57
C LEU A 74 25.98 19.49 8.04
N LEU A 75 26.25 18.59 7.09
CA LEU A 75 26.77 17.25 7.33
C LEU A 75 28.30 17.22 7.49
N GLY A 76 29.01 18.29 7.11
CA GLY A 76 30.47 18.30 7.03
C GLY A 76 31.03 17.45 5.89
N VAL A 77 30.22 17.17 4.86
CA VAL A 77 30.64 16.40 3.69
C VAL A 77 31.27 17.37 2.68
N PRO A 78 32.50 17.11 2.21
CA PRO A 78 33.16 18.00 1.25
C PRO A 78 32.39 18.03 -0.07
N SER A 79 32.43 19.17 -0.75
CA SER A 79 31.91 19.29 -2.11
C SER A 79 32.84 18.55 -3.09
N SER A 80 32.68 17.23 -3.13
CA SER A 80 33.44 16.34 -4.00
C SER A 80 32.73 16.18 -5.34
N GLN A 81 33.46 16.42 -6.43
CA GLN A 81 33.00 16.13 -7.79
C GLN A 81 33.03 14.63 -8.12
N SER A 82 33.85 13.84 -7.42
CA SER A 82 33.92 12.39 -7.62
C SER A 82 32.97 11.60 -6.72
N GLY A 83 32.26 12.28 -5.81
CA GLY A 83 31.45 11.62 -4.78
C GLY A 83 32.30 11.04 -3.65
N GLY A 84 31.73 10.09 -2.88
CA GLY A 84 32.42 9.41 -1.79
C GLY A 84 31.48 8.84 -0.74
N ILE A 85 32.05 8.16 0.25
CA ILE A 85 31.31 7.62 1.42
C ILE A 85 31.87 8.32 2.66
N TYR A 86 30.99 8.88 3.48
CA TYR A 86 31.36 9.70 4.63
C TYR A 86 30.62 9.26 5.88
N ASP A 87 31.34 9.07 6.97
CA ASP A 87 30.75 8.89 8.29
C ASP A 87 30.30 10.25 8.84
N VAL A 88 29.05 10.33 9.30
CA VAL A 88 28.45 11.57 9.81
C VAL A 88 27.74 11.28 11.12
N GLY A 89 28.40 11.63 12.23
CA GLY A 89 27.95 11.24 13.56
C GLY A 89 27.92 9.72 13.68
N LYS A 90 26.74 9.15 13.96
CA LYS A 90 26.52 7.69 14.01
C LYS A 90 26.04 7.10 12.68
N GLY A 91 25.70 7.94 11.71
CA GLY A 91 25.17 7.53 10.41
C GLY A 91 26.20 7.66 9.30
N LYS A 92 25.71 7.53 8.06
CA LYS A 92 26.56 7.46 6.87
C LYS A 92 25.92 8.15 5.68
N VAL A 93 26.75 8.79 4.85
CA VAL A 93 26.35 9.44 3.61
C VAL A 93 27.13 8.85 2.45
N TYR A 94 26.40 8.27 1.50
CA TYR A 94 26.88 7.88 0.19
C TYR A 94 26.55 9.00 -0.79
N LEU A 95 27.57 9.72 -1.24
CA LEU A 95 27.45 10.76 -2.26
C LEU A 95 27.84 10.17 -3.62
N VAL A 96 26.87 10.00 -4.50
CA VAL A 96 27.07 9.50 -5.86
C VAL A 96 26.79 10.61 -6.87
N ARG A 97 27.85 11.06 -7.55
CA ARG A 97 27.80 12.08 -8.60
C ARG A 97 27.43 11.45 -9.95
N LYS A 98 26.17 10.98 -10.02
CA LYS A 98 25.48 10.48 -11.21
C LYS A 98 24.02 10.89 -11.13
N ASP A 99 23.41 11.30 -12.24
CA ASP A 99 21.98 11.59 -12.27
C ASP A 99 21.18 10.28 -12.27
N PRO A 100 20.02 10.20 -11.58
CA PRO A 100 19.22 8.97 -11.53
C PRO A 100 18.84 8.41 -12.91
N LYS A 101 18.66 9.28 -13.92
CA LYS A 101 18.39 8.85 -15.31
C LYS A 101 19.51 7.96 -15.86
N GLU A 102 20.76 8.18 -15.47
CA GLU A 102 21.90 7.43 -16.00
C GLU A 102 21.84 5.93 -15.62
N LEU A 103 21.15 5.60 -14.52
CA LEU A 103 20.96 4.21 -14.06
C LEU A 103 20.16 3.36 -15.07
N ILE A 104 19.33 3.99 -15.90
CA ILE A 104 18.44 3.29 -16.85
C ILE A 104 18.81 3.52 -18.32
N MET A 105 19.80 4.36 -18.60
CA MET A 105 20.21 4.69 -19.99
C MET A 105 21.17 3.68 -20.60
N LYS A 106 21.74 2.78 -19.79
CA LYS A 106 22.68 1.74 -20.23
C LYS A 106 22.20 0.39 -19.69
N ALA A 107 22.45 -0.67 -20.45
CA ALA A 107 22.30 -2.03 -19.94
C ALA A 107 23.11 -2.18 -18.65
N ASN A 108 22.51 -2.79 -17.63
CA ASN A 108 23.11 -3.02 -16.31
C ASN A 108 23.56 -1.74 -15.57
N GLY A 109 23.00 -0.57 -15.91
CA GLY A 109 23.33 0.70 -15.25
C GLY A 109 22.97 0.76 -13.76
N ASP A 110 22.16 -0.18 -13.28
CA ASP A 110 21.69 -0.31 -11.91
C ASP A 110 22.57 -1.20 -11.03
N GLU A 111 23.53 -1.95 -11.57
CA GLU A 111 24.35 -2.90 -10.80
C GLU A 111 25.10 -2.23 -9.63
N ASP A 112 25.80 -1.13 -9.90
CA ASP A 112 26.50 -0.33 -8.89
C ASP A 112 25.52 0.22 -7.84
N PHE A 113 24.34 0.66 -8.29
CA PHE A 113 23.30 1.19 -7.42
C PHE A 113 22.80 0.10 -6.47
N MET A 114 22.45 -1.07 -6.98
CA MET A 114 21.97 -2.19 -6.17
C MET A 114 23.03 -2.71 -5.21
N SER A 115 24.30 -2.76 -5.62
CA SER A 115 25.43 -3.09 -4.75
C SER A 115 25.57 -2.09 -3.60
N THR A 116 25.46 -0.78 -3.91
CA THR A 116 25.54 0.29 -2.91
C THR A 116 24.35 0.25 -1.95
N VAL A 117 23.13 0.05 -2.45
CA VAL A 117 21.92 -0.10 -1.62
C VAL A 117 22.04 -1.30 -0.69
N ARG A 118 22.53 -2.44 -1.19
CA ARG A 118 22.76 -3.64 -0.38
C ARG A 118 23.76 -3.36 0.74
N LYS A 119 24.92 -2.77 0.43
CA LYS A 119 25.93 -2.41 1.43
C LYS A 119 25.36 -1.46 2.49
N ALA A 120 24.66 -0.41 2.05
CA ALA A 120 24.06 0.58 2.95
C ALA A 120 23.00 -0.04 3.87
N TYR A 121 22.17 -0.95 3.35
CA TYR A 121 21.09 -1.59 4.09
C TYR A 121 21.60 -2.66 5.06
N GLU A 122 22.42 -3.58 4.56
CA GLU A 122 22.86 -4.76 5.31
C GLU A 122 23.98 -4.41 6.31
N ASN A 123 24.96 -3.61 5.89
CA ASN A 123 26.17 -3.37 6.70
C ASN A 123 26.09 -2.10 7.54
N ASP A 124 25.63 -0.98 6.96
CA ASP A 124 25.67 0.32 7.64
C ASP A 124 24.41 0.59 8.45
N ALA A 125 23.23 0.37 7.86
CA ALA A 125 21.96 0.47 8.57
C ALA A 125 21.68 -0.76 9.45
N LYS A 126 22.44 -1.85 9.26
CA LYS A 126 22.32 -3.12 10.01
C LYS A 126 20.89 -3.65 10.01
N ALA A 127 20.20 -3.53 8.88
CA ALA A 127 18.77 -3.81 8.76
C ALA A 127 18.47 -5.30 8.43
N GLY A 128 19.46 -6.18 8.58
CA GLY A 128 19.40 -7.57 8.15
C GLY A 128 19.64 -7.70 6.64
N ASN A 129 19.34 -8.87 6.08
CA ASN A 129 19.55 -9.16 4.66
C ASN A 129 18.55 -8.39 3.78
N LEU A 130 19.03 -7.82 2.68
CA LEU A 130 18.19 -7.18 1.67
C LEU A 130 17.46 -8.27 0.87
N ILE A 131 16.13 -8.32 1.03
CA ILE A 131 15.25 -9.23 0.32
C ILE A 131 14.58 -8.48 -0.82
N LEU A 132 14.90 -8.86 -2.06
CA LEU A 132 14.20 -8.37 -3.24
C LEU A 132 12.95 -9.21 -3.47
N LYS A 133 11.82 -8.54 -3.68
CA LYS A 133 10.53 -9.17 -3.97
C LYS A 133 10.02 -8.70 -5.31
N ASN A 134 9.23 -9.55 -5.95
CA ASN A 134 8.51 -9.25 -7.18
C ASN A 134 7.05 -8.86 -6.90
N ASN A 135 6.69 -8.50 -5.68
CA ASN A 135 5.31 -8.26 -5.31
C ASN A 135 5.13 -7.00 -4.46
N PHE A 136 3.98 -6.38 -4.65
CA PHE A 136 3.47 -5.30 -3.83
C PHE A 136 2.23 -5.78 -3.09
N VAL A 137 2.16 -5.48 -1.79
CA VAL A 137 1.00 -5.77 -0.95
C VAL A 137 0.63 -4.49 -0.22
N LEU A 138 -0.61 -4.06 -0.37
CA LEU A 138 -1.19 -2.93 0.32
C LEU A 138 -2.39 -3.40 1.15
N GLU A 139 -2.37 -3.05 2.43
CA GLU A 139 -3.48 -3.30 3.34
C GLU A 139 -4.12 -1.98 3.77
N ARG A 140 -5.45 -1.92 3.73
CA ARG A 140 -6.24 -0.78 4.21
C ARG A 140 -7.47 -1.30 4.97
N GLY A 141 -7.37 -1.32 6.30
CA GLY A 141 -8.38 -1.97 7.13
C GLY A 141 -8.52 -3.45 6.76
N PRO A 142 -9.74 -3.95 6.47
CA PRO A 142 -9.94 -5.33 6.06
C PRO A 142 -9.59 -5.60 4.59
N PHE A 143 -9.25 -4.58 3.80
CA PHE A 143 -8.95 -4.76 2.38
C PHE A 143 -7.46 -5.03 2.16
N LEU A 144 -7.17 -6.00 1.30
CA LEU A 144 -5.83 -6.32 0.83
C LEU A 144 -5.82 -6.30 -0.70
N ILE A 145 -4.91 -5.50 -1.27
CA ILE A 145 -4.61 -5.49 -2.70
C ILE A 145 -3.18 -6.00 -2.88
N ALA A 146 -3.00 -6.96 -3.77
CA ALA A 146 -1.69 -7.47 -4.12
C ALA A 146 -1.48 -7.50 -5.64
N ALA A 147 -0.24 -7.25 -6.06
CA ALA A 147 0.20 -7.40 -7.44
C ALA A 147 1.55 -8.11 -7.45
N VAL A 148 1.71 -9.07 -8.37
CA VAL A 148 2.98 -9.77 -8.59
C VAL A 148 3.48 -9.44 -9.98
N LEU A 149 4.65 -8.81 -10.04
CA LEU A 149 5.36 -8.42 -11.25
C LEU A 149 6.02 -9.63 -11.91
N ASP A 150 6.08 -9.63 -13.24
CA ASP A 150 6.83 -10.62 -14.02
C ASP A 150 8.17 -10.06 -14.54
N GLU A 151 8.43 -8.76 -14.38
CA GLU A 151 9.67 -8.08 -14.77
C GLU A 151 10.82 -8.30 -13.77
N SER A 152 10.55 -8.98 -12.64
CA SER A 152 11.56 -9.34 -11.65
C SER A 152 12.28 -10.63 -12.02
N GLN A 153 13.49 -10.80 -11.47
CA GLN A 153 14.24 -12.07 -11.52
C GLN A 153 13.47 -13.21 -10.84
N SER A 154 12.66 -12.90 -9.80
CA SER A 154 11.80 -13.88 -9.16
C SER A 154 10.56 -14.16 -10.01
N LYS A 155 10.34 -15.43 -10.33
CA LYS A 155 9.11 -15.94 -10.97
C LYS A 155 8.17 -16.63 -9.96
N LEU A 156 8.44 -16.48 -8.67
CA LEU A 156 7.64 -17.12 -7.63
C LEU A 156 6.30 -16.40 -7.46
N PRO A 157 5.20 -17.15 -7.23
CA PRO A 157 3.94 -16.56 -6.85
C PRO A 157 3.98 -16.01 -5.42
N LEU A 158 3.13 -15.03 -5.14
CA LEU A 158 2.85 -14.59 -3.79
C LEU A 158 1.77 -15.48 -3.18
N LYS A 159 2.06 -16.10 -2.03
CA LYS A 159 1.08 -16.83 -1.23
C LYS A 159 0.61 -15.97 -0.06
N LEU A 160 -0.70 -15.75 0.03
CA LEU A 160 -1.36 -15.04 1.11
C LEU A 160 -2.23 -16.00 1.91
N GLU A 161 -2.12 -15.96 3.23
CA GLU A 161 -2.91 -16.81 4.15
C GLU A 161 -3.84 -15.95 4.99
N GLY A 162 -5.07 -16.42 5.19
CA GLY A 162 -6.10 -15.67 5.91
C GLY A 162 -7.48 -16.28 5.80
N THR A 163 -8.53 -15.45 5.91
CA THR A 163 -9.91 -15.85 5.62
C THR A 163 -10.49 -14.78 4.70
N PHE A 164 -10.21 -14.93 3.42
CA PHE A 164 -10.45 -13.90 2.43
C PHE A 164 -11.77 -14.12 1.69
N ILE A 165 -12.45 -13.03 1.38
CA ILE A 165 -13.43 -12.96 0.29
C ILE A 165 -12.65 -12.51 -0.95
N ASP A 166 -12.66 -13.30 -2.02
CA ASP A 166 -12.07 -12.88 -3.30
C ASP A 166 -13.01 -11.93 -4.03
N LEU A 167 -12.66 -10.63 -4.06
CA LEU A 167 -13.51 -9.58 -4.60
C LEU A 167 -13.46 -9.47 -6.14
N PHE A 168 -12.47 -10.08 -6.80
CA PHE A 168 -12.46 -10.20 -8.26
C PHE A 168 -13.27 -11.39 -8.76
N ASN A 169 -13.53 -12.37 -7.89
CA ASN A 169 -14.39 -13.48 -8.23
C ASN A 169 -15.86 -13.11 -7.99
N PRO A 170 -16.73 -13.11 -9.02
CA PRO A 170 -18.14 -12.69 -8.87
C PRO A 170 -18.97 -13.63 -7.98
N SER A 171 -18.49 -14.84 -7.69
CA SER A 171 -19.13 -15.75 -6.73
C SER A 171 -18.78 -15.44 -5.26
N LEU A 172 -17.88 -14.48 -5.02
CA LEU A 172 -17.40 -14.03 -3.71
C LEU A 172 -16.98 -15.18 -2.77
N PRO A 173 -16.18 -16.17 -3.21
CA PRO A 173 -15.85 -17.34 -2.40
C PRO A 173 -15.04 -16.97 -1.16
N ILE A 174 -15.14 -17.78 -0.11
CA ILE A 174 -14.20 -17.76 1.01
C ILE A 174 -12.96 -18.56 0.61
N VAL A 175 -11.79 -17.96 0.78
CA VAL A 175 -10.50 -18.53 0.40
C VAL A 175 -9.52 -18.38 1.56
N ASN A 176 -8.98 -19.49 2.06
CA ASN A 176 -8.01 -19.47 3.16
C ASN A 176 -6.57 -19.26 2.70
N THR A 177 -6.29 -19.52 1.42
CA THR A 177 -5.00 -19.29 0.80
C THR A 177 -5.20 -18.73 -0.59
N LYS A 178 -4.74 -17.50 -0.84
CA LYS A 178 -4.72 -16.92 -2.18
C LYS A 178 -3.31 -16.98 -2.73
N THR A 179 -3.14 -17.70 -3.83
CA THR A 179 -1.92 -17.67 -4.63
C THR A 179 -2.09 -16.66 -5.76
N VAL A 180 -1.23 -15.65 -5.79
CA VAL A 180 -1.19 -14.61 -6.83
C VAL A 180 0.00 -14.93 -7.73
N GLN A 181 -0.27 -15.24 -9.00
CA GLN A 181 0.75 -15.60 -9.97
C GLN A 181 1.46 -14.34 -10.50
N PRO A 182 2.70 -14.44 -11.00
CA PRO A 182 3.32 -13.35 -11.74
C PRO A 182 2.41 -12.81 -12.86
N ASN A 183 2.46 -11.50 -13.07
CA ASN A 183 1.59 -10.74 -13.98
C ASN A 183 0.08 -10.80 -13.64
N THR A 184 -0.26 -11.01 -12.35
CA THR A 184 -1.65 -10.99 -11.88
C THR A 184 -1.80 -10.18 -10.60
N GLN A 185 -3.05 -9.84 -10.29
CA GLN A 185 -3.43 -9.09 -9.09
C GLN A 185 -4.49 -9.86 -8.29
N ALA A 186 -4.59 -9.51 -7.01
CA ALA A 186 -5.68 -9.94 -6.14
C ALA A 186 -6.27 -8.73 -5.41
N TYR A 187 -7.60 -8.74 -5.27
CA TYR A 187 -8.32 -7.84 -4.39
C TYR A 187 -9.15 -8.66 -3.43
N LEU A 188 -8.79 -8.60 -2.14
CA LEU A 188 -9.30 -9.46 -1.10
C LEU A 188 -9.89 -8.64 0.03
N PHE A 189 -10.91 -9.18 0.68
CA PHE A 189 -11.40 -8.72 1.97
C PHE A 189 -11.10 -9.76 3.04
N ASP A 190 -10.30 -9.43 4.05
CA ASP A 190 -9.97 -10.32 5.16
C ASP A 190 -11.01 -10.22 6.28
N VAL A 191 -11.81 -11.28 6.42
CA VAL A 191 -12.88 -11.38 7.42
C VAL A 191 -12.31 -11.28 8.85
N ASN A 192 -11.07 -11.69 9.07
CA ASN A 192 -10.44 -11.64 10.39
C ASN A 192 -10.11 -10.21 10.83
N LYS A 193 -10.01 -9.25 9.89
CA LYS A 193 -9.71 -7.85 10.15
C LYS A 193 -10.96 -6.97 10.29
N VAL A 194 -12.15 -7.56 10.31
CA VAL A 194 -13.39 -6.85 10.64
C VAL A 194 -13.34 -6.44 12.12
N GLU A 195 -13.50 -5.15 12.39
CA GLU A 195 -13.37 -4.56 13.74
C GLU A 195 -14.33 -5.19 14.76
N ASN A 196 -15.61 -5.34 14.40
CA ASN A 196 -16.60 -6.01 15.24
C ASN A 196 -17.22 -7.22 14.54
N ARG A 197 -16.62 -8.39 14.77
CA ARG A 197 -17.08 -9.66 14.17
C ARG A 197 -18.42 -10.18 14.71
N SER A 198 -18.91 -9.62 15.83
CA SER A 198 -20.20 -10.00 16.42
C SER A 198 -21.38 -9.21 15.86
N LYS A 199 -21.11 -8.06 15.23
CA LYS A 199 -22.13 -7.22 14.61
C LYS A 199 -22.46 -7.75 13.21
N PRO A 200 -23.71 -8.17 12.94
CA PRO A 200 -24.15 -8.53 11.60
C PRO A 200 -23.97 -7.36 10.64
N GLN A 201 -23.37 -7.62 9.48
CA GLN A 201 -23.08 -6.60 8.46
C GLN A 201 -22.81 -7.24 7.10
N VAL A 202 -23.10 -6.51 6.02
CA VAL A 202 -22.73 -6.95 4.66
C VAL A 202 -21.28 -6.56 4.41
N LEU A 203 -20.41 -7.54 4.10
CA LEU A 203 -18.97 -7.31 3.89
C LEU A 203 -18.64 -6.98 2.43
N ALA A 204 -19.34 -7.62 1.49
CA ALA A 204 -19.20 -7.41 0.06
C ALA A 204 -20.54 -7.67 -0.64
N ALA A 205 -20.91 -6.87 -1.63
CA ALA A 205 -22.14 -7.04 -2.39
C ALA A 205 -22.06 -6.45 -3.80
N ALA A 206 -22.74 -7.09 -4.75
CA ALA A 206 -23.02 -6.55 -6.08
C ALA A 206 -24.26 -5.63 -6.09
N ALA A 207 -24.44 -4.85 -5.02
CA ALA A 207 -25.53 -3.91 -4.84
C ALA A 207 -25.17 -2.85 -3.79
N ARG A 208 -25.88 -1.73 -3.83
CA ARG A 208 -25.86 -0.74 -2.74
C ARG A 208 -26.73 -1.23 -1.60
N VAL A 209 -26.14 -1.41 -0.42
CA VAL A 209 -26.85 -1.77 0.81
C VAL A 209 -27.19 -0.51 1.60
N THR A 210 -28.43 -0.40 2.08
CA THR A 210 -28.89 0.69 2.96
C THR A 210 -29.87 0.17 4.01
N ASN A 211 -30.23 1.02 4.97
CA ASN A 211 -31.24 0.74 6.01
C ASN A 211 -30.95 -0.53 6.79
N GLU A 212 -29.68 -0.75 7.15
CA GLU A 212 -29.26 -1.86 7.98
C GLU A 212 -29.84 -1.74 9.39
N VAL A 213 -30.58 -2.75 9.81
CA VAL A 213 -31.15 -2.88 11.15
C VAL A 213 -30.74 -4.23 11.72
N SER A 214 -30.15 -4.22 12.91
CA SER A 214 -29.73 -5.45 13.60
C SER A 214 -30.41 -5.56 14.96
N SER A 215 -30.76 -6.78 15.33
CA SER A 215 -31.24 -7.15 16.66
C SER A 215 -30.43 -8.33 17.19
N LYS A 216 -30.78 -8.85 18.38
CA LYS A 216 -30.13 -10.04 18.95
C LYS A 216 -30.29 -11.30 18.07
N LYS A 217 -31.37 -11.38 17.27
CA LYS A 217 -31.75 -12.58 16.51
C LYS A 217 -32.08 -12.31 15.04
N SER A 218 -31.84 -11.10 14.56
CA SER A 218 -32.16 -10.74 13.18
C SER A 218 -31.25 -9.67 12.62
N TYR A 219 -31.17 -9.66 11.30
CA TYR A 219 -30.50 -8.64 10.51
C TYR A 219 -31.32 -8.36 9.25
N GLN A 220 -31.60 -7.09 9.00
CA GLN A 220 -32.41 -6.62 7.88
C GLN A 220 -31.69 -5.49 7.16
N PHE A 221 -31.85 -5.44 5.84
CA PHE A 221 -31.35 -4.34 5.02
C PHE A 221 -32.09 -4.27 3.68
N ILE A 222 -31.84 -3.19 2.94
CA ILE A 222 -32.31 -3.01 1.56
C ILE A 222 -31.10 -3.08 0.62
N ALA A 223 -31.17 -3.93 -0.40
CA ALA A 223 -30.19 -4.00 -1.49
C ALA A 223 -30.78 -3.41 -2.78
N LYS A 224 -30.15 -2.36 -3.33
CA LYS A 224 -30.55 -1.68 -4.57
C LYS A 224 -29.46 -1.76 -5.63
N SER A 225 -29.84 -2.11 -6.86
CA SER A 225 -28.93 -2.23 -8.00
C SER A 225 -29.74 -2.26 -9.31
N PRO A 226 -29.16 -1.98 -10.49
CA PRO A 226 -29.88 -2.06 -11.75
C PRO A 226 -30.53 -3.43 -11.99
N ALA A 227 -31.78 -3.41 -12.47
CA ALA A 227 -32.53 -4.61 -12.83
C ALA A 227 -31.82 -5.41 -13.95
N LYS A 228 -32.18 -6.70 -14.10
CA LYS A 228 -31.57 -7.65 -15.05
C LYS A 228 -30.07 -7.92 -14.79
N THR A 229 -29.65 -7.75 -13.54
CA THR A 229 -28.34 -8.18 -13.07
C THR A 229 -28.52 -9.10 -11.85
N ASN A 230 -27.49 -9.87 -11.51
CA ASN A 230 -27.52 -10.73 -10.34
C ASN A 230 -26.83 -10.05 -9.15
N ASN A 231 -27.44 -10.18 -7.98
CA ASN A 231 -26.79 -9.87 -6.72
C ASN A 231 -26.07 -11.10 -6.20
N MET A 232 -24.83 -10.89 -5.77
CA MET A 232 -24.09 -11.80 -4.93
C MET A 232 -23.54 -10.98 -3.77
N MET A 233 -23.76 -11.45 -2.54
CA MET A 233 -23.25 -10.78 -1.36
C MET A 233 -22.75 -11.75 -0.31
N ARG A 234 -21.76 -11.30 0.45
CA ARG A 234 -21.17 -12.00 1.57
C ARG A 234 -21.47 -11.24 2.85
N ILE A 235 -22.22 -11.86 3.74
CA ILE A 235 -22.81 -11.23 4.92
C ILE A 235 -22.22 -11.90 6.15
N LEU A 236 -21.62 -11.12 7.04
CA LEU A 236 -21.17 -11.60 8.35
C LEU A 236 -22.38 -11.68 9.29
N LEU A 237 -22.55 -12.81 9.97
CA LEU A 237 -23.62 -13.03 10.94
C LEU A 237 -23.05 -13.62 12.23
N ALA A 238 -23.72 -13.37 13.35
CA ALA A 238 -23.31 -13.93 14.64
C ALA A 238 -23.55 -15.45 14.73
N ASN A 239 -24.60 -15.95 14.07
CA ASN A 239 -24.99 -17.36 14.08
C ASN A 239 -25.49 -17.79 12.70
N LYS A 240 -25.56 -19.11 12.50
CA LYS A 240 -26.13 -19.71 11.30
C LYS A 240 -27.60 -19.29 11.12
N PRO A 241 -27.99 -18.76 9.96
CA PRO A 241 -29.36 -18.34 9.72
C PRO A 241 -30.31 -19.53 9.67
N GLN A 242 -31.49 -19.37 10.28
CA GLN A 242 -32.60 -20.33 10.25
C GLN A 242 -33.63 -19.98 9.19
N ARG A 243 -33.87 -18.67 8.97
CA ARG A 243 -34.82 -18.18 7.98
C ARG A 243 -34.28 -16.93 7.29
N ILE A 244 -34.38 -16.92 5.97
CA ILE A 244 -33.99 -15.81 5.10
C ILE A 244 -35.12 -15.53 4.14
N THR A 245 -35.52 -14.27 3.99
CA THR A 245 -36.49 -13.85 2.98
C THR A 245 -35.94 -12.65 2.21
N ALA A 246 -36.28 -12.57 0.93
CA ALA A 246 -35.97 -11.45 0.06
C ALA A 246 -37.25 -11.00 -0.64
N ASN A 247 -37.61 -9.73 -0.50
CA ASN A 247 -38.87 -9.20 -1.02
C ASN A 247 -38.63 -7.94 -1.86
N SER A 248 -39.24 -7.87 -3.05
CA SER A 248 -39.25 -6.68 -3.90
C SER A 248 -40.71 -6.30 -4.19
N ASN A 249 -41.09 -5.04 -3.97
CA ASN A 249 -42.46 -4.53 -4.17
C ASN A 249 -43.55 -5.41 -3.52
N GLY A 250 -43.29 -5.91 -2.30
CA GLY A 250 -44.23 -6.75 -1.55
C GLY A 250 -44.36 -8.19 -2.04
N LYS A 251 -43.55 -8.62 -3.01
CA LYS A 251 -43.49 -10.00 -3.48
C LYS A 251 -42.17 -10.64 -3.06
N GLU A 252 -42.25 -11.86 -2.54
CA GLU A 252 -41.08 -12.67 -2.26
C GLU A 252 -40.41 -13.08 -3.58
N ILE A 253 -39.09 -12.99 -3.62
CA ILE A 253 -38.27 -13.37 -4.78
C ILE A 253 -37.41 -14.59 -4.44
N SER A 254 -37.11 -15.38 -5.47
CA SER A 254 -36.27 -16.57 -5.31
C SER A 254 -34.83 -16.20 -5.00
N LEU A 255 -34.25 -16.91 -4.04
CA LEU A 255 -32.82 -16.86 -3.78
C LEU A 255 -32.10 -17.79 -4.76
N THR A 256 -31.09 -17.29 -5.45
CA THR A 256 -30.21 -18.09 -6.31
C THR A 256 -29.08 -18.75 -5.51
N LYS A 257 -28.72 -18.18 -4.35
CA LYS A 257 -27.74 -18.71 -3.40
C LYS A 257 -28.13 -18.45 -1.96
N ASN A 258 -27.88 -19.43 -1.09
CA ASN A 258 -28.07 -19.37 0.36
C ASN A 258 -27.12 -20.40 1.00
N GLU A 259 -25.86 -20.03 1.15
CA GLU A 259 -24.81 -20.95 1.61
C GLU A 259 -24.11 -20.37 2.84
N TRP A 260 -24.18 -21.09 3.96
CA TRP A 260 -23.53 -20.69 5.21
C TRP A 260 -22.14 -21.30 5.33
N ASP A 261 -21.14 -20.46 5.61
CA ASP A 261 -19.78 -20.87 5.94
C ASP A 261 -19.54 -20.71 7.45
N GLU A 262 -19.44 -21.82 8.16
CA GLU A 262 -19.33 -21.86 9.62
C GLU A 262 -18.02 -21.25 10.12
N ASN A 263 -16.92 -21.44 9.38
CA ASN A 263 -15.58 -21.03 9.80
C ASN A 263 -15.40 -19.51 9.74
N SER A 264 -15.82 -18.89 8.64
CA SER A 264 -15.81 -17.43 8.47
C SER A 264 -17.00 -16.74 9.14
N LYS A 265 -18.04 -17.51 9.55
CA LYS A 265 -19.33 -17.00 10.04
C LYS A 265 -20.03 -16.10 9.02
N THR A 266 -19.94 -16.47 7.75
CA THR A 266 -20.53 -15.68 6.66
C THR A 266 -21.58 -16.46 5.88
N LEU A 267 -22.62 -15.74 5.46
CA LEU A 267 -23.63 -16.21 4.53
C LEU A 267 -23.31 -15.69 3.11
N LEU A 268 -23.24 -16.58 2.13
CA LEU A 268 -23.39 -16.23 0.72
C LEU A 268 -24.88 -16.16 0.38
N LEU A 269 -25.33 -14.98 0.00
CA LEU A 269 -26.70 -14.77 -0.45
C LEU A 269 -26.69 -14.26 -1.88
N GLY A 270 -27.57 -14.82 -2.71
CA GLY A 270 -27.73 -14.39 -4.10
C GLY A 270 -29.19 -14.35 -4.51
N PHE A 271 -29.54 -13.39 -5.35
CA PHE A 271 -30.88 -13.17 -5.91
C PHE A 271 -30.79 -12.18 -7.09
N GLU A 272 -31.85 -12.01 -7.88
CA GLU A 272 -31.89 -11.01 -8.95
C GLU A 272 -31.96 -9.57 -8.39
N ASN A 273 -31.25 -8.63 -8.99
CA ASN A 273 -31.28 -7.23 -8.59
C ASN A 273 -32.55 -6.51 -9.07
N PHE A 274 -33.00 -5.54 -8.25
CA PHE A 274 -34.14 -4.67 -8.54
C PHE A 274 -33.79 -3.21 -8.24
N SER A 275 -34.18 -2.29 -9.13
CA SER A 275 -33.97 -0.84 -8.99
C SER A 275 -34.75 -0.27 -7.80
N GLU A 276 -35.93 -0.83 -7.53
CA GLU A 276 -36.84 -0.44 -6.45
C GLU A 276 -36.26 -0.85 -5.09
N GLY A 277 -35.44 -1.91 -5.09
CA GLY A 277 -34.75 -2.47 -3.94
C GLY A 277 -35.36 -3.76 -3.44
N VAL A 278 -34.48 -4.62 -2.92
CA VAL A 278 -34.84 -5.90 -2.30
C VAL A 278 -34.69 -5.74 -0.79
N ASN A 279 -35.77 -5.97 -0.06
CA ASN A 279 -35.80 -5.98 1.39
C ASN A 279 -35.44 -7.39 1.87
N VAL A 280 -34.24 -7.54 2.43
CA VAL A 280 -33.69 -8.81 2.88
C VAL A 280 -33.84 -8.90 4.39
N ASN A 281 -34.41 -10.00 4.88
CA ASN A 281 -34.55 -10.29 6.31
C ASN A 281 -33.91 -11.63 6.63
N ILE A 282 -33.04 -11.64 7.63
CA ILE A 282 -32.29 -12.81 8.08
C ILE A 282 -32.56 -12.99 9.58
N SER A 283 -32.83 -14.21 10.02
CA SER A 283 -33.06 -14.53 11.44
C SER A 283 -32.42 -15.87 11.83
N TRP A 284 -32.03 -16.00 13.10
CA TRP A 284 -31.36 -17.15 13.70
C TRP A 284 -31.77 -17.40 15.15
#